data_AF-A0AA42B494-F1
#
_entry.id   AF-A0AA42B494-F1
#
_cell.length_a   1.000
_cell.length_b   1.000
_cell.length_c   1.000
_cell.angle_alpha   90.00
_cell.angle_beta   90.00
_cell.angle_gamma   90.00
#
_symmetry.space_group_name_H-M   'P 1'
#
loop_
_entity.id
_entity.type
_entity.pdbx_description
1 polymer ?
#
loop_
_entity_poly.entity_id
_entity_poly.type
_entity_poly.pdbx_seq_one_letter_code
_entity_poly.pdbx_strand_id
1 'polypeptide(L)'
;MNMVISAPTGSGKTVLFELCILKLLSRFLSQDGRFLHIKGTLKTVYIAPSKALVQEKLRDWNQKFGLLGIKCLELTGDSESHSPKNMQE
;
A
#
# COMPACT_ATOMS: atom_id res chain seq x y z
N MET A 1 -5.74 9.59 -12.08
CA MET A 1 -4.52 10.11 -12.74
C MET A 1 -3.70 8.89 -13.06
N ASN A 2 -3.36 8.69 -14.34
CA ASN A 2 -2.64 7.51 -14.80
C ASN A 2 -1.25 7.96 -15.22
N MET A 3 -0.22 7.21 -14.81
CA MET A 3 1.18 7.57 -15.05
C MET A 3 1.96 6.34 -15.47
N VAL A 4 2.79 6.49 -16.51
CA VAL A 4 3.74 5.48 -16.96
C VAL A 4 5.14 6.07 -16.81
N ILE A 5 6.05 5.34 -16.17
CA ILE A 5 7.37 5.83 -15.79
C ILE A 5 8.41 4.84 -16.30
N SER A 6 9.31 5.30 -17.17
CA SER A 6 10.47 4.53 -17.62
C SER A 6 11.73 5.18 -17.07
N ALA A 7 12.50 4.43 -16.27
CA ALA A 7 13.81 4.87 -15.79
C ALA A 7 14.71 3.66 -15.50
N PRO A 8 16.04 3.81 -15.45
CA PRO A 8 16.99 2.73 -15.17
C PRO A 8 16.87 2.13 -13.76
N THR A 9 17.27 0.87 -13.56
CA THR A 9 17.35 0.26 -12.21
C THR A 9 18.22 1.10 -11.28
N GLY A 10 17.81 1.26 -10.02
CA GLY A 10 18.50 2.12 -9.04
C GLY A 10 18.10 3.59 -9.07
N SER A 11 17.28 4.05 -10.03
CA SER A 11 16.83 5.45 -10.11
C SER A 11 15.78 5.86 -9.06
N GLY A 12 15.49 5.02 -8.06
CA GLY A 12 14.51 5.34 -7.01
C GLY A 12 13.04 5.32 -7.44
N LYS A 13 12.68 4.71 -8.59
CA LYS A 13 11.27 4.60 -9.06
C LYS A 13 10.29 4.12 -8.00
N THR A 14 10.74 3.26 -7.09
CA THR A 14 9.92 2.70 -6.03
C THR A 14 9.28 3.76 -5.13
N VAL A 15 9.94 4.91 -4.93
CA VAL A 15 9.42 6.03 -4.12
C VAL A 15 8.13 6.60 -4.72
N LEU A 16 7.94 6.49 -6.04
CA LEU A 16 6.72 6.98 -6.71
C LEU A 16 5.48 6.22 -6.25
N PHE A 17 5.60 4.94 -5.90
CA PHE A 17 4.49 4.17 -5.33
C PHE A 17 4.11 4.72 -3.95
N GLU A 18 5.08 5.05 -3.11
CA GLU A 18 4.85 5.63 -1.79
C GLU A 18 4.18 7.00 -1.90
N LEU A 19 4.64 7.84 -2.83
CA LEU A 19 4.02 9.14 -3.11
C LEU A 19 2.57 8.98 -3.63
N CYS A 20 2.31 7.98 -4.46
CA CYS A 20 0.95 7.67 -4.92
C CYS A 20 0.04 7.22 -3.76
N ILE A 21 0.54 6.37 -2.86
CA ILE A 21 -0.19 5.95 -1.66
C ILE A 21 -0.47 7.17 -0.77
N LEU A 22 0.53 7.98 -0.45
CA LEU A 22 0.37 9.19 0.36
C LEU A 22 -0.61 10.19 -0.26
N LYS A 23 -0.58 10.36 -1.58
CA LYS A 23 -1.55 11.20 -2.31
C LYS A 23 -2.97 10.66 -2.25
N LEU A 24 -3.15 9.35 -2.19
CA LEU A 24 -4.46 8.73 -2.00
C LEU A 24 -4.93 8.95 -0.55
N LEU A 25 -4.06 8.72 0.43
CA LEU A 25 -4.34 8.91 1.85
C LEU A 25 -4.65 10.38 2.19
N SER A 26 -3.98 11.33 1.54
CA SER A 26 -4.18 12.76 1.83
C SER A 26 -5.58 13.27 1.50
N ARG A 27 -6.33 12.56 0.63
CA ARG A 27 -7.73 12.87 0.33
C ARG A 27 -8.69 12.54 1.49
N PHE A 28 -8.22 11.77 2.46
CA PHE A 28 -9.00 11.31 3.62
C PHE A 28 -8.46 11.89 4.94
N LEU A 29 -7.62 12.92 4.86
CA LEU A 29 -7.26 13.75 6.00
C LEU A 29 -8.35 14.82 6.20
N SER A 30 -8.85 14.93 7.42
CA SER A 30 -9.69 16.06 7.83
C SER A 30 -8.88 17.36 7.82
N GLN A 31 -9.56 18.52 7.79
CA GLN A 31 -8.92 19.83 7.92
C GLN A 31 -8.05 19.95 9.18
N ASP A 32 -8.42 19.26 10.27
CA ASP A 32 -7.66 19.20 11.52
C ASP A 32 -6.46 18.23 11.49
N GLY A 33 -6.11 17.67 10.32
CA GLY A 33 -5.01 16.72 10.17
C GLY A 33 -5.30 15.31 10.71
N ARG A 34 -6.55 15.03 11.12
CA ARG A 34 -6.96 13.71 11.59
C ARG A 34 -7.21 12.77 10.41
N PHE A 35 -6.72 11.55 10.51
CA PHE A 35 -6.97 10.51 9.52
C PHE A 35 -8.41 10.00 9.66
N LEU A 36 -9.30 10.41 8.76
CA LEU A 36 -10.72 10.05 8.79
C LEU A 36 -10.98 8.92 7.78
N HIS A 37 -10.39 7.76 8.04
CA HIS A 37 -10.56 6.59 7.18
C HIS A 37 -11.51 5.58 7.81
N ILE A 38 -12.61 5.29 7.09
CA ILE A 38 -13.48 4.15 7.38
C ILE A 38 -12.79 2.92 6.82
N LYS A 39 -12.39 1.99 7.69
CA LYS A 39 -11.69 0.78 7.28
C LYS A 39 -12.47 0.05 6.16
N GLY A 40 -11.74 -0.45 5.18
CA GLY A 40 -12.31 -1.09 3.98
C GLY A 40 -12.66 -0.17 2.81
N THR A 41 -12.74 1.17 3.00
CA THR A 41 -13.09 2.11 1.91
C THR A 41 -11.93 2.45 0.96
N LEU A 42 -10.70 2.22 1.39
CA LEU A 42 -9.48 2.62 0.68
C LEU A 42 -8.56 1.42 0.60
N LYS A 43 -8.30 0.97 -0.62
CA LYS A 43 -7.45 -0.18 -0.91
C LYS A 43 -6.48 0.21 -2.01
N THR A 44 -5.23 -0.17 -1.83
CA THR A 44 -4.18 -0.02 -2.86
C THR A 44 -3.60 -1.39 -3.15
N VAL A 45 -3.40 -1.68 -4.43
CA VAL A 45 -2.78 -2.93 -4.87
C VAL A 45 -1.43 -2.60 -5.47
N TYR A 46 -0.39 -3.28 -4.98
CA TYR A 46 0.96 -3.23 -5.53
C TYR A 46 1.28 -4.59 -6.15
N ILE A 47 1.75 -4.56 -7.40
CA ILE A 47 2.08 -5.76 -8.18
C ILE A 47 3.57 -5.72 -8.47
N ALA A 48 4.27 -6.81 -8.13
CA ALA A 48 5.67 -6.99 -8.42
C ALA A 48 5.91 -8.37 -9.07
N PRO A 49 6.98 -8.53 -9.87
CA PRO A 49 7.21 -9.76 -10.64
C PRO A 49 7.72 -10.94 -9.80
N SER A 50 8.17 -10.72 -8.57
CA SER A 50 8.68 -11.79 -7.70
C SER A 50 8.21 -11.63 -6.27
N LYS A 51 8.05 -12.77 -5.58
CA LYS A 51 7.64 -12.84 -4.17
C LYS A 51 8.62 -12.11 -3.25
N ALA A 52 9.92 -12.22 -3.51
CA ALA A 52 10.95 -11.54 -2.71
C ALA A 52 10.76 -10.01 -2.70
N LEU A 53 10.43 -9.41 -3.85
CA LEU A 53 10.15 -7.97 -3.95
C LEU A 53 8.87 -7.57 -3.22
N VAL A 54 7.83 -8.42 -3.27
CA VAL A 54 6.59 -8.19 -2.51
C VAL A 54 6.88 -8.19 -1.02
N GLN A 55 7.61 -9.18 -0.52
CA GLN A 55 7.92 -9.29 0.91
C GLN A 55 8.84 -8.16 1.42
N GLU A 56 9.81 -7.74 0.60
CA GLU A 56 10.63 -6.56 0.90
C GLU A 56 9.74 -5.32 1.07
N LYS A 57 8.86 -5.04 0.09
CA LYS A 57 7.95 -3.89 0.19
C LYS A 57 6.94 -4.02 1.31
N LEU A 58 6.42 -5.22 1.58
CA LEU A 58 5.51 -5.47 2.68
C LEU A 58 6.14 -5.08 4.02
N ARG A 59 7.40 -5.47 4.25
CA ARG A 59 8.13 -5.12 5.47
C ARG A 59 8.36 -3.61 5.57
N ASP A 60 8.86 -2.99 4.50
CA ASP A 60 9.11 -1.55 4.46
C ASP A 60 7.82 -0.75 4.73
N TRP A 61 6.72 -1.13 4.09
CA TRP A 61 5.44 -0.44 4.19
C TRP A 61 4.71 -0.71 5.49
N ASN A 62 4.81 -1.90 6.07
CA ASN A 62 4.30 -2.13 7.43
C ASN A 62 5.02 -1.24 8.46
N GLN A 63 6.32 -1.02 8.30
CA GLN A 63 7.05 -0.11 9.19
C GLN A 63 6.65 1.36 8.98
N LYS A 64 6.54 1.80 7.72
CA LYS A 64 6.21 3.20 7.38
C LYS A 64 4.75 3.55 7.66
N PHE A 65 3.82 2.73 7.19
CA PHE A 65 2.38 3.00 7.21
C PHE A 65 1.67 2.36 8.41
N GLY A 66 2.29 1.40 9.11
CA GLY A 66 1.73 0.82 10.33
C GLY A 66 1.50 1.87 11.42
N LEU A 67 2.38 2.89 11.52
CA LEU A 67 2.21 4.04 12.41
C LEU A 67 0.99 4.89 12.08
N LEU A 68 0.52 4.85 10.84
CA LEU A 68 -0.70 5.54 10.38
C LEU A 68 -1.95 4.68 10.55
N GLY A 69 -1.84 3.50 11.17
CA GLY A 69 -2.94 2.56 11.34
C GLY A 69 -3.32 1.80 10.05
N ILE A 70 -2.45 1.83 9.03
CA ILE A 70 -2.69 1.17 7.75
C ILE A 70 -2.09 -0.24 7.80
N LYS A 71 -2.92 -1.23 7.51
CA LYS A 71 -2.53 -2.64 7.48
C LYS A 71 -2.06 -3.02 6.07
N CYS A 72 -0.81 -3.46 5.93
CA CYS A 72 -0.29 -3.98 4.68
C CYS A 72 -0.32 -5.52 4.71
N LEU A 73 -0.78 -6.13 3.62
CA LEU A 73 -0.93 -7.58 3.48
C LEU A 73 -0.33 -8.05 2.15
N GLU A 74 0.29 -9.23 2.16
CA GLU A 74 0.67 -9.96 0.94
C GLU A 74 -0.51 -10.83 0.50
N LEU A 75 -0.81 -10.83 -0.80
CA LEU A 75 -1.83 -11.68 -1.40
C LEU A 75 -1.15 -12.81 -2.18
N THR A 76 -1.25 -14.04 -1.68
CA THR A 76 -0.78 -15.26 -2.36
C THR A 76 -1.96 -16.12 -2.80
N GLY A 77 -1.85 -16.77 -3.96
CA GLY A 77 -2.90 -17.65 -4.48
C GLY A 77 -3.08 -18.97 -3.72
N ASP A 78 -2.13 -19.33 -2.86
CA ASP A 78 -2.09 -20.62 -2.14
C ASP A 78 -2.84 -20.60 -0.79
N SER A 79 -3.33 -19.45 -0.35
CA SER A 79 -3.96 -19.29 0.97
C SER A 79 -5.48 -19.22 0.86
N GLU A 80 -6.10 -20.41 0.83
CA GLU A 80 -7.54 -20.64 1.04
C GLU A 80 -8.03 -20.15 2.44
N SER A 81 -7.10 -19.71 3.30
CA SER A 81 -7.34 -19.37 4.72
C SER A 81 -7.12 -17.90 5.10
N HIS A 82 -6.92 -16.97 4.16
CA HIS A 82 -7.12 -15.55 4.51
C HIS A 82 -8.61 -15.24 4.47
N SER A 83 -9.28 -15.49 5.60
CA SER A 83 -10.70 -15.16 5.77
C SER A 83 -10.98 -13.74 5.24
N PRO A 84 -11.98 -13.53 4.36
CA PRO A 84 -12.31 -12.22 3.79
C PRO A 84 -12.67 -11.16 4.84
N LYS A 85 -12.83 -11.57 6.11
CA LYS A 85 -12.98 -10.72 7.29
C LYS A 85 -11.85 -9.70 7.44
N ASN A 86 -10.59 -10.07 7.15
CA ASN A 86 -9.45 -9.15 7.30
C ASN A 86 -9.38 -8.04 6.24
N MET A 87 -10.13 -8.14 5.15
CA MET A 87 -10.16 -7.16 4.04
C MET A 87 -11.39 -6.23 4.13
N GLN A 88 -12.31 -6.52 5.06
CA GLN A 88 -13.52 -5.74 5.33
C GLN A 88 -13.43 -5.00 6.67
N GLU A 89 -12.56 -5.44 7.58
CA GLU A 89 -12.33 -4.79 8.88
C GLU A 89 -11.34 -3.66 8.90
#